data_AF-A0A662D5P7-F1
#
_entry.id   AF-A0A662D5P7-F1
#
_cell.length_a   1.000
_cell.length_b   1.000
_cell.length_c   1.000
_cell.angle_alpha   90.00
_cell.angle_beta   90.00
_cell.angle_gamma   90.00
#
_symmetry.space_group_name_H-M   'P 1'
#
loop_
_entity.id
_entity.type
_entity.pdbx_description
1 polymer ?
#
loop_
_entity_poly.entity_id
_entity_poly.type
_entity_poly.pdbx_seq_one_letter_code
_entity_poly.pdbx_strand_id
1 'polypeptide(L)'
;LNMIMVSPVFEGPKHEEIKNLLKKAGLPEEGKITLYDGRTGEPFDRPVAVGYMYMMKLVHIAEEKLHARSTGPYALITQQPLGGRSRQGGQRFGEMEVWALEGYGAAYTLQEMLTSKSDDLAARTRIHEKIINGENTLETETPESFKVLVKELQSLGLSLEFWKDGRKFSIKDMEKEED
;
A
#
# COMPACT_ATOMS: atom_id res chain seq x y z
N LEU A 1 -17.58 -43.04 7.71
CA LEU A 1 -18.66 -43.30 6.74
C LEU A 1 -18.27 -42.61 5.43
N ASN A 2 -18.01 -43.34 4.35
CA ASN A 2 -17.60 -42.75 3.07
C ASN A 2 -18.85 -42.35 2.27
N MET A 3 -19.50 -41.26 2.66
CA MET A 3 -20.82 -40.87 2.15
C MET A 3 -20.87 -39.39 1.77
N ILE A 4 -21.55 -39.08 0.68
CA ILE A 4 -21.87 -37.71 0.27
C ILE A 4 -23.18 -37.31 0.95
N MET A 5 -23.18 -36.16 1.61
CA MET A 5 -24.37 -35.60 2.26
C MET A 5 -24.92 -34.47 1.40
N VAL A 6 -26.24 -34.47 1.19
CA VAL A 6 -26.97 -33.38 0.55
C VAL A 6 -27.91 -32.79 1.58
N SER A 7 -27.71 -31.52 1.91
CA SER A 7 -28.58 -30.77 2.81
C SER A 7 -29.26 -29.67 2.02
N PRO A 8 -30.59 -29.75 1.80
CA PRO A 8 -31.36 -28.63 1.28
C PRO A 8 -31.20 -27.39 2.16
N VAL A 9 -31.37 -26.20 1.56
CA VAL A 9 -31.14 -24.91 2.24
C VAL A 9 -32.07 -24.71 3.43
N PHE A 10 -33.33 -25.16 3.33
CA PHE A 10 -34.36 -24.96 4.35
C PHE A 10 -34.73 -26.23 5.14
N GLU A 11 -34.16 -27.38 4.78
CA GLU A 11 -34.40 -28.67 5.45
C GLU A 11 -33.05 -29.30 5.82
N GLY A 12 -32.30 -28.60 6.67
CA GLY A 12 -31.02 -29.10 7.17
C GLY A 12 -31.17 -30.22 8.20
N PRO A 13 -30.10 -31.03 8.42
CA PRO A 13 -30.11 -32.10 9.40
C PRO A 13 -30.31 -31.56 10.82
N LYS A 14 -31.15 -32.24 11.61
CA LYS A 14 -31.34 -31.89 13.02
C LYS A 14 -30.13 -32.31 13.85
N HIS A 15 -29.93 -31.63 14.99
CA HIS A 15 -28.80 -31.93 15.90
C HIS A 15 -28.73 -33.41 16.33
N GLU A 16 -29.88 -34.01 16.64
CA GLU A 16 -29.95 -35.43 17.04
C GLU A 16 -29.61 -36.39 15.88
N GLU A 17 -29.91 -36.03 14.64
CA GLU A 17 -29.52 -36.81 13.46
C GLU A 17 -28.00 -36.79 13.27
N ILE A 18 -27.38 -35.63 13.47
CA ILE A 18 -25.91 -35.47 13.41
C ILE A 18 -25.24 -36.33 14.48
N LYS A 19 -25.71 -36.30 15.73
CA LYS A 19 -25.17 -37.16 16.80
C LYS A 19 -25.29 -38.64 16.48
N ASN A 20 -26.44 -39.08 15.97
CA ASN A 20 -26.66 -40.48 15.58
C ASN A 20 -25.71 -40.90 14.46
N LEU A 21 -25.43 -40.02 13.50
CA LEU A 21 -24.45 -40.25 12.44
C LEU A 21 -23.02 -40.31 12.97
N LEU A 22 -22.64 -39.42 13.90
CA LEU A 22 -21.34 -39.47 14.58
C LEU A 22 -21.16 -40.79 15.34
N LYS A 23 -22.18 -41.22 16.09
CA LYS A 23 -22.20 -42.49 16.81
C LYS A 23 -22.07 -43.69 15.87
N LYS A 24 -22.80 -43.69 14.75
CA LYS A 24 -22.71 -44.72 13.71
C LYS A 24 -21.33 -44.75 13.05
N ALA A 25 -20.64 -43.62 12.99
CA ALA A 25 -19.27 -43.51 12.50
C ALA A 25 -18.20 -43.87 13.55
N GLY A 26 -18.58 -44.16 14.79
CA GLY A 26 -17.64 -44.43 15.90
C GLY A 26 -16.94 -43.17 16.42
N LEU A 27 -17.50 -41.98 16.18
CA LEU A 27 -16.96 -40.70 16.61
C LEU A 27 -17.70 -40.18 17.87
N PRO A 28 -17.05 -39.32 18.69
CA PRO A 28 -17.70 -38.71 19.84
C PRO A 28 -18.93 -37.90 19.45
N GLU A 29 -20.02 -38.03 20.22
CA GLU A 29 -21.30 -37.33 19.96
C GLU A 29 -21.15 -35.80 20.02
N GLU A 30 -20.16 -35.30 20.77
CA GLU A 30 -19.83 -33.87 20.85
C GLU A 30 -19.07 -33.33 19.63
N GLY A 31 -18.60 -34.20 18.72
CA GLY A 31 -17.79 -33.81 17.56
C GLY A 31 -16.40 -33.29 17.90
N LYS A 32 -15.93 -33.52 19.14
CA LYS A 32 -14.61 -33.10 19.63
C LYS A 32 -13.71 -34.30 19.87
N ILE A 33 -12.42 -34.15 19.59
CA ILE A 33 -11.39 -35.18 19.82
C ILE A 33 -10.18 -34.58 20.53
N THR A 34 -9.44 -35.39 21.26
CA THR A 34 -8.14 -34.98 21.81
C THR A 34 -7.12 -34.88 20.68
N LEU A 35 -6.63 -33.68 20.42
CA LEU A 35 -5.52 -33.45 19.52
C LEU A 35 -4.20 -33.50 20.31
N TYR A 36 -3.11 -33.75 19.59
CA TYR A 36 -1.76 -33.71 20.11
C TYR A 36 -0.96 -32.65 19.35
N ASP A 37 -0.09 -31.93 20.04
CA ASP A 37 0.81 -30.97 19.41
C ASP A 37 1.83 -31.73 18.53
N GLY A 38 1.84 -31.40 17.24
CA GLY A 38 2.75 -32.03 16.26
C GLY A 38 4.23 -31.70 16.47
N ARG A 39 4.56 -30.75 17.35
CA ARG A 39 5.96 -30.41 17.70
C ARG A 39 6.46 -31.17 18.92
N THR A 40 5.65 -31.29 19.97
CA THR A 40 6.05 -31.84 21.27
C THR A 40 5.52 -33.24 21.54
N GLY A 41 4.38 -33.61 20.94
CA GLY A 41 3.68 -34.87 21.19
C GLY A 41 2.77 -34.85 22.41
N GLU A 42 2.65 -33.73 23.13
CA GLU A 42 1.77 -33.61 24.29
C GLU A 42 0.30 -33.38 23.86
N PRO A 43 -0.69 -33.91 24.60
CA PRO A 43 -2.10 -33.66 24.33
C PRO A 43 -2.48 -32.21 24.66
N PHE A 44 -3.38 -31.61 23.88
CA PHE A 44 -3.98 -30.32 24.25
C PHE A 44 -4.87 -30.46 25.50
N ASP A 45 -4.92 -29.40 26.33
CA ASP A 45 -5.66 -29.37 27.61
C ASP A 45 -7.16 -29.70 27.49
N ARG A 46 -7.75 -29.40 26.32
CA ARG A 46 -9.19 -29.59 26.07
C ARG A 46 -9.42 -30.23 24.70
N PRO A 47 -10.46 -31.06 24.56
CA PRO A 47 -10.81 -31.66 23.27
C PRO A 47 -11.25 -30.59 22.28
N VAL A 48 -10.79 -30.72 21.03
CA VAL A 48 -10.98 -29.74 19.96
C VAL A 48 -12.00 -30.26 18.95
N ALA A 49 -12.88 -29.38 18.47
CA ALA A 49 -13.82 -29.73 17.39
C ALA A 49 -13.05 -29.86 16.07
N VAL A 50 -13.07 -31.05 15.48
CA VAL A 50 -12.39 -31.37 14.22
C VAL A 50 -13.41 -31.95 13.27
N GLY A 51 -13.41 -31.48 12.04
CA GLY A 51 -14.34 -31.96 11.02
C GLY A 51 -13.91 -31.58 9.62
N TYR A 52 -14.71 -32.00 8.66
CA TYR A 52 -14.52 -31.67 7.26
C TYR A 52 -15.33 -30.41 6.93
N MET A 53 -14.62 -29.33 6.62
CA MET A 53 -15.21 -28.11 6.10
C MET A 53 -14.88 -27.98 4.62
N TYR A 54 -15.88 -27.66 3.80
CA TYR A 54 -15.65 -27.33 2.41
C TYR A 54 -15.01 -25.93 2.31
N MET A 55 -13.75 -25.87 1.90
CA MET A 55 -13.00 -24.63 1.78
C MET A 55 -12.90 -24.21 0.32
N MET A 56 -13.14 -22.92 0.05
CA MET A 56 -12.95 -22.32 -1.27
C MET A 56 -11.73 -21.41 -1.26
N LYS A 57 -10.88 -21.53 -2.30
CA LYS A 57 -9.80 -20.59 -2.56
C LYS A 57 -10.32 -19.47 -3.46
N LEU A 58 -10.34 -18.24 -2.94
CA LEU A 58 -10.68 -17.05 -3.72
C LEU A 58 -9.53 -16.68 -4.67
N VAL A 59 -9.86 -15.98 -5.76
CA VAL A 59 -8.90 -15.53 -6.78
C VAL A 59 -7.94 -14.44 -6.29
N HIS A 60 -8.07 -13.95 -5.06
CA HIS A 60 -7.21 -12.90 -4.51
C HIS A 60 -5.86 -13.45 -4.03
N ILE A 61 -5.01 -13.80 -4.99
CA ILE A 61 -3.68 -14.35 -4.74
C ILE A 61 -2.71 -13.20 -4.39
N ALA A 62 -1.87 -13.40 -3.36
CA ALA A 62 -0.91 -12.38 -2.92
C ALA A 62 0.10 -12.00 -4.02
N GLU A 63 0.53 -12.95 -4.83
CA GLU A 63 1.42 -12.76 -5.98
C GLU A 63 0.83 -11.77 -7.01
N GLU A 64 -0.49 -11.77 -7.18
CA GLU A 64 -1.20 -10.82 -8.04
C GLU A 64 -1.34 -9.41 -7.43
N LYS A 65 -0.95 -9.24 -6.17
CA LYS A 65 -0.99 -7.95 -5.47
C LYS A 65 0.40 -7.35 -5.23
N LEU A 66 1.47 -8.14 -5.44
CA LEU A 66 2.83 -7.66 -5.29
C LEU A 66 3.20 -6.67 -6.40
N HIS A 67 3.58 -5.46 -6.01
CA HIS A 67 4.09 -4.42 -6.90
C HIS A 67 5.11 -3.56 -6.16
N ALA A 68 6.23 -3.28 -6.81
CA ALA A 68 7.28 -2.43 -6.28
C ALA A 68 7.86 -1.57 -7.40
N ARG A 69 8.34 -0.37 -7.04
CA ARG A 69 8.92 0.60 -7.96
C ARG A 69 10.09 1.31 -7.27
N SER A 70 11.21 1.42 -7.98
CA SER A 70 12.31 2.33 -7.65
C SER A 70 12.26 3.57 -8.55
N THR A 71 12.48 3.39 -9.84
CA THR A 71 12.32 4.40 -10.90
C THR A 71 11.40 3.85 -11.99
N GLY A 72 10.89 4.71 -12.88
CA GLY A 72 9.94 4.30 -13.90
C GLY A 72 9.45 5.45 -14.77
N PRO A 73 8.34 5.31 -15.50
CA PRO A 73 7.79 6.39 -16.32
C PRO A 73 7.10 7.47 -15.48
N TYR A 74 7.06 8.67 -16.05
CA TYR A 74 6.49 9.89 -15.45
C TYR A 74 5.49 10.54 -16.40
N ALA A 75 4.56 11.30 -15.85
CA ALA A 75 3.59 12.08 -16.62
C ALA A 75 4.28 13.24 -17.36
N LEU A 76 3.85 13.54 -18.58
CA LEU A 76 4.47 14.58 -19.41
C LEU A 76 4.29 15.99 -18.82
N ILE A 77 3.13 16.27 -18.23
CA ILE A 77 2.77 17.61 -17.75
C ILE A 77 3.29 17.84 -16.33
N THR A 78 2.85 17.01 -15.38
CA THR A 78 3.15 17.20 -13.95
C THR A 78 4.46 16.57 -13.51
N GLN A 79 5.15 15.82 -14.37
CA GLN A 79 6.37 15.08 -14.04
C GLN A 79 6.27 14.09 -12.87
N GLN A 80 5.05 13.76 -12.43
CA GLN A 80 4.81 12.78 -11.36
C GLN A 80 4.88 11.34 -11.86
N PRO A 81 5.22 10.36 -10.99
CA PRO A 81 5.09 8.94 -11.28
C PRO A 81 3.72 8.58 -11.84
N LEU A 82 3.67 7.79 -12.93
CA LEU A 82 2.40 7.28 -13.44
C LEU A 82 1.68 6.41 -12.40
N GLY A 83 0.36 6.32 -12.48
CA GLY A 83 -0.44 5.43 -11.63
C GLY A 83 -0.62 4.03 -12.23
N GLY A 84 -0.70 3.03 -11.34
CA GLY A 84 -1.12 1.66 -11.66
C GLY A 84 0.00 0.66 -11.94
N ARG A 85 -0.21 -0.60 -11.53
CA ARG A 85 0.77 -1.70 -11.66
C ARG A 85 1.20 -1.93 -13.12
N SER A 86 0.26 -1.89 -14.07
CA SER A 86 0.55 -2.16 -15.49
C SER A 86 1.47 -1.12 -16.15
N ARG A 87 1.57 0.08 -15.57
CA ARG A 87 2.43 1.18 -16.04
C ARG A 87 3.68 1.35 -15.20
N GLN A 88 4.03 0.34 -14.39
CA GLN A 88 5.10 0.44 -13.39
C GLN A 88 4.94 1.69 -12.52
N GLY A 89 3.69 1.94 -12.11
CA GLY A 89 3.31 3.17 -11.45
C GLY A 89 3.80 3.29 -10.01
N GLY A 90 3.85 4.51 -9.51
CA GLY A 90 4.15 4.81 -8.11
C GLY A 90 2.94 4.60 -7.21
N GLN A 91 3.20 4.54 -5.90
CA GLN A 91 2.14 4.56 -4.90
C GLN A 91 1.65 5.99 -4.71
N ARG A 92 0.34 6.17 -4.57
CA ARG A 92 -0.22 7.47 -4.19
C ARG A 92 0.09 7.74 -2.73
N PHE A 93 0.84 8.81 -2.47
CA PHE A 93 0.97 9.43 -1.17
C PHE A 93 0.00 10.62 -1.12
N GLY A 94 -1.06 10.51 -0.34
CA GLY A 94 -2.17 11.46 -0.33
C GLY A 94 -2.14 12.42 0.85
N GLU A 95 -3.20 13.22 0.94
CA GLU A 95 -3.37 14.24 1.97
C GLU A 95 -3.38 13.65 3.39
N MET A 96 -4.02 12.49 3.60
CA MET A 96 -4.06 11.84 4.90
C MET A 96 -2.69 11.35 5.34
N GLU A 97 -1.85 10.89 4.41
CA GLU A 97 -0.48 10.49 4.72
C GLU A 97 0.44 11.69 4.99
N VAL A 98 0.20 12.83 4.32
CA VAL A 98 0.87 14.11 4.63
C VAL A 98 0.57 14.52 6.07
N TRP A 99 -0.72 14.52 6.48
CA TRP A 99 -1.10 14.85 7.86
C TRP A 99 -0.44 13.94 8.89
N ALA A 100 -0.30 12.65 8.57
CA ALA A 100 0.38 11.72 9.45
C ALA A 100 1.85 12.14 9.67
N LEU A 101 2.60 12.46 8.60
CA LEU A 101 3.99 12.91 8.73
C LEU A 101 4.13 14.26 9.45
N GLU A 102 3.20 15.19 9.19
CA GLU A 102 3.14 16.48 9.88
C GLU A 102 2.90 16.29 11.39
N GLY A 103 1.96 15.41 11.76
CA GLY A 103 1.67 15.11 13.16
C GLY A 103 2.86 14.49 13.92
N TYR A 104 3.73 13.75 13.23
CA TYR A 104 4.99 13.25 13.78
C TYR A 104 6.13 14.28 13.76
N GLY A 105 5.97 15.41 13.07
CA GLY A 105 7.05 16.38 12.87
C GLY A 105 8.15 15.92 11.91
N ALA A 106 7.85 14.97 11.02
CA ALA A 106 8.82 14.37 10.09
C ALA A 106 9.05 15.26 8.84
N ALA A 107 9.51 16.49 9.06
CA ALA A 107 9.61 17.53 8.02
C ALA A 107 10.49 17.11 6.82
N TYR A 108 11.67 16.54 7.06
CA TYR A 108 12.59 16.12 5.99
C TYR A 108 12.03 14.95 5.16
N THR A 109 11.37 13.99 5.81
CA THR A 109 10.71 12.87 5.12
C THR A 109 9.56 13.37 4.26
N LEU A 110 8.76 14.30 4.78
CA LEU A 110 7.67 14.91 4.02
C LEU A 110 8.22 15.70 2.82
N GLN A 111 9.27 16.50 3.01
CA GLN A 111 9.91 17.25 1.95
C GLN A 111 10.42 16.33 0.83
N GLU A 112 11.13 15.25 1.19
CA GLU A 112 11.62 14.26 0.22
C GLU A 112 10.48 13.59 -0.55
N MET A 113 9.39 13.22 0.12
CA MET A 113 8.22 12.59 -0.51
C MET A 113 7.51 13.53 -1.50
N LEU A 114 7.45 14.83 -1.21
CA LEU A 114 6.76 15.81 -2.03
C LEU A 114 7.61 16.37 -3.19
N THR A 115 8.94 16.25 -3.13
CA THR A 115 9.87 16.85 -4.09
C THR A 115 10.63 15.78 -4.88
N SER A 116 11.79 15.34 -4.38
CA SER A 116 12.75 14.47 -5.08
C SER A 116 12.19 13.09 -5.44
N LYS A 117 11.23 12.56 -4.67
CA LYS A 117 10.52 11.30 -4.96
C LYS A 117 9.27 11.46 -5.84
N SER A 118 8.87 12.70 -6.14
CA SER A 118 7.65 13.02 -6.87
C SER A 118 7.97 13.68 -8.22
N ASP A 119 8.00 15.01 -8.29
CA ASP A 119 7.96 15.81 -9.52
C ASP A 119 9.10 16.81 -9.68
N ASP A 120 10.10 16.78 -8.80
CA ASP A 120 11.34 17.53 -8.99
C ASP A 120 12.29 16.76 -9.93
N LEU A 121 12.35 17.18 -11.19
CA LEU A 121 13.13 16.51 -12.24
C LEU A 121 14.65 16.55 -11.95
N ALA A 122 15.15 17.70 -11.49
CA ALA A 122 16.56 17.93 -11.26
C ALA A 122 17.03 17.20 -10.00
N ALA A 123 16.33 17.38 -8.88
CA ALA A 123 16.66 16.71 -7.62
C ALA A 123 16.56 15.19 -7.73
N ARG A 124 15.58 14.65 -8.47
CA ARG A 124 15.44 13.20 -8.67
C ARG A 124 16.65 12.59 -9.36
N THR A 125 17.25 13.30 -10.30
CA THR A 125 18.42 12.79 -11.04
C THR A 125 19.66 12.85 -10.15
N ARG A 126 19.86 13.99 -9.46
CA ARG A 126 20.96 14.18 -8.50
C ARG A 126 20.91 13.19 -7.33
N ILE A 127 19.73 12.97 -6.73
CA ILE A 127 19.59 12.04 -5.60
C ILE A 127 19.91 10.60 -6.03
N HIS A 128 19.54 10.20 -7.25
CA HIS A 128 19.84 8.87 -7.77
C HIS A 128 21.36 8.67 -7.95
N GLU A 129 22.06 9.65 -8.51
CA GLU A 129 23.52 9.64 -8.65
C GLU A 129 24.23 9.62 -7.29
N LYS A 130 23.76 10.44 -6.34
CA LYS A 130 24.31 10.51 -4.99
C LYS A 130 24.15 9.19 -4.23
N ILE A 131 22.98 8.55 -4.31
CA ILE A 131 22.74 7.24 -3.71
C ILE A 131 23.70 6.19 -4.28
N ILE A 132 23.99 6.22 -5.59
CA ILE A 132 24.98 5.33 -6.22
C ILE A 132 26.39 5.61 -5.69
N ASN A 133 26.74 6.88 -5.46
CA ASN A 133 28.03 7.29 -4.93
C ASN A 133 28.16 7.10 -3.40
N GLY A 134 27.09 6.66 -2.72
CA GLY A 134 27.07 6.46 -1.26
C GLY A 134 26.85 7.74 -0.44
N GLU A 135 26.46 8.84 -1.10
CA GLU A 135 26.12 10.10 -0.45
C GLU A 135 24.60 10.24 -0.34
N ASN A 136 24.08 10.59 0.84
CA ASN A 136 22.65 10.72 1.10
C ASN A 136 22.30 12.15 1.53
N THR A 137 22.60 13.12 0.67
CA THR A 137 22.23 14.53 0.88
C THR A 137 20.93 14.86 0.15
N LEU A 138 20.04 15.57 0.85
CA LEU A 138 18.75 16.01 0.31
C LEU A 138 18.92 17.43 -0.25
N GLU A 139 18.86 17.55 -1.57
CA GLU A 139 18.74 18.82 -2.29
C GLU A 139 17.40 18.82 -3.01
N THR A 140 16.61 19.86 -2.84
CA THR A 140 15.26 19.95 -3.38
C THR A 140 15.03 21.32 -3.97
N GLU A 141 14.45 21.36 -5.16
CA GLU A 141 13.99 22.56 -5.82
C GLU A 141 12.47 22.69 -5.70
N THR A 142 11.91 23.67 -6.40
CA THR A 142 10.46 23.90 -6.44
C THR A 142 9.78 22.81 -7.28
N PRO A 143 8.76 22.11 -6.75
CA PRO A 143 7.97 21.11 -7.48
C PRO A 143 7.43 21.61 -8.83
N GLU A 144 7.44 20.74 -9.84
CA GLU A 144 6.89 21.08 -11.16
C GLU A 144 5.38 21.33 -11.10
N SER A 145 4.65 20.60 -10.24
CA SER A 145 3.22 20.84 -10.01
C SER A 145 2.90 22.27 -9.56
N PHE A 146 3.77 22.87 -8.74
CA PHE A 146 3.61 24.27 -8.32
C PHE A 146 3.85 25.23 -9.48
N LYS A 147 4.85 24.98 -10.33
CA LYS A 147 5.12 25.80 -11.51
C LYS A 147 3.95 25.75 -12.50
N VAL A 148 3.37 24.56 -12.72
CA VAL A 148 2.16 24.38 -13.54
C VAL A 148 1.00 25.18 -12.97
N LEU A 149 0.73 25.11 -11.66
CA LEU A 149 -0.32 25.88 -11.00
C LEU A 149 -0.17 27.39 -11.24
N VAL A 150 1.04 27.92 -11.12
CA VAL A 150 1.28 29.36 -11.35
C VAL A 150 1.02 29.74 -12.80
N LYS A 151 1.39 28.89 -13.76
CA LYS A 151 1.10 29.11 -15.19
C LYS A 151 -0.40 29.06 -15.48
N GLU A 152 -1.13 28.16 -14.85
CA GLU A 152 -2.59 28.11 -14.94
C GLU A 152 -3.24 29.40 -14.42
N LEU A 153 -2.82 29.89 -13.26
CA LEU A 153 -3.32 31.15 -12.71
C LEU A 153 -2.95 32.36 -13.59
N GLN A 154 -1.74 32.39 -14.14
CA GLN A 154 -1.32 33.43 -15.11
C GLN A 154 -2.15 33.41 -16.39
N SER A 155 -2.59 32.23 -16.84
CA SER A 155 -3.44 32.09 -18.03
C SER A 155 -4.84 32.71 -17.85
N LEU A 156 -5.30 32.83 -16.61
CA LEU A 156 -6.54 33.52 -16.24
C LEU A 156 -6.39 35.05 -16.20
N GLY A 157 -5.19 35.57 -16.45
CA GLY A 157 -4.88 37.00 -16.34
C GLY A 157 -4.50 37.45 -14.94
N LEU A 158 -4.24 36.52 -14.00
CA LEU A 158 -3.76 36.85 -12.66
C LEU A 158 -2.23 37.03 -12.67
N SER A 159 -1.76 38.16 -12.13
CA SER A 159 -0.32 38.41 -11.96
C SER A 159 0.15 37.86 -10.61
N LEU A 160 1.03 36.87 -10.64
CA LEU A 160 1.64 36.28 -9.45
C LEU A 160 3.08 36.76 -9.35
N GLU A 161 3.46 37.25 -8.17
CA GLU A 161 4.78 37.75 -7.87
C GLU A 161 5.34 37.07 -6.62
N PHE A 162 6.59 36.65 -6.67
CA PHE A 162 7.29 36.04 -5.54
C PHE A 162 8.26 37.07 -4.96
N TRP A 163 8.29 37.19 -3.63
CA TRP A 163 9.13 38.14 -2.92
C TRP A 163 9.93 37.42 -1.85
N LYS A 164 11.24 37.67 -1.80
CA LYS A 164 12.17 37.18 -0.76
C LYS A 164 13.15 38.31 -0.44
N ASP A 165 13.34 38.60 0.84
CA ASP A 165 14.24 39.66 1.33
C ASP A 165 14.09 41.03 0.60
N GLY A 166 12.85 41.42 0.28
CA GLY A 166 12.54 42.69 -0.39
C GLY A 166 12.84 42.74 -1.88
N ARG A 167 13.26 41.62 -2.50
CA ARG A 167 13.47 41.49 -3.94
C ARG A 167 12.35 40.68 -4.57
N LYS A 168 11.97 41.06 -5.80
CA LYS A 168 11.02 40.34 -6.63
C LYS A 168 11.74 39.25 -7.41
N PHE A 169 11.21 38.04 -7.37
CA PHE A 169 11.71 36.86 -8.07
C PHE A 169 10.68 36.42 -9.11
N SER A 170 11.16 36.04 -10.29
CA SER A 170 10.36 35.25 -11.21
C SER A 170 10.53 33.76 -10.90
N ILE A 171 9.60 32.91 -11.33
CA ILE A 171 9.74 31.45 -11.25
C ILE A 171 11.04 30.96 -11.89
N LYS A 172 11.51 31.63 -12.95
CA LYS A 172 12.77 31.27 -13.62
C LYS A 172 14.01 31.66 -12.81
N ASP A 173 13.87 32.59 -11.86
CA ASP A 173 14.96 33.00 -10.97
C ASP A 173 15.04 32.09 -9.74
N MET A 174 13.94 31.39 -9.39
CA MET A 174 13.93 30.35 -8.36
C MET A 174 14.75 29.11 -8.77
N GLU A 175 15.01 28.94 -10.07
CA GLU A 175 15.84 27.84 -10.64
C GLU A 175 17.33 28.21 -10.73
N LYS A 176 17.71 29.49 -10.51
CA LYS A 176 19.05 30.02 -10.80
C LYS A 176 19.87 30.43 -9.56
N GLU A 177 19.39 30.19 -8.35
CA GLU A 177 20.14 30.50 -7.11
C GLU A 177 21.27 29.49 -6.79
N GLU A 178 21.64 28.59 -7.72
CA GLU A 178 22.72 27.60 -7.54
C GLU A 178 23.80 27.66 -8.64
N ASP A 179 24.36 28.85 -8.89
CA ASP A 179 25.76 29.00 -9.37
C ASP A 179 26.59 29.76 -8.32
#